data_AF-A0A7C4LQC3-F1
#
_entry.id   AF-A0A7C4LQC3-F1
#
_cell.length_a   1.000
_cell.length_b   1.000
_cell.length_c   1.000
_cell.angle_alpha   90.00
_cell.angle_beta   90.00
_cell.angle_gamma   90.00
#
_symmetry.space_group_name_H-M   'P 1'
#
loop_
_entity.id
_entity.type
_entity.pdbx_description
1 polymer ?
#
loop_
_entity_poly.entity_id
_entity_poly.type
_entity_poly.pdbx_seq_one_letter_code
_entity_poly.pdbx_strand_id
1 'polypeptide(L)'
;MGSTDANLMKDRAKSLRQLYCEKTGCQPEQFEASVVGACLYSTGLPKLVWAFDRSVFDADLEMVRCLAETSSLAEFRQEMAAFRHANPPTGFLRRRLKARVSTRKLLRFAAGIFPAQAEPPPDKSPN
;
A
#
# COMPACT_ATOMS: atom_id res chain seq x y z
N MET A 1 32.23 4.87 -10.68
CA MET A 1 31.90 4.60 -9.25
C MET A 1 30.72 5.49 -8.88
N GLY A 2 29.50 4.96 -8.81
CA GLY A 2 28.30 5.80 -8.65
C GLY A 2 27.04 5.04 -8.23
N SER A 3 27.18 3.95 -7.46
CA SER A 3 26.03 3.11 -7.06
C SER A 3 25.83 2.98 -5.55
N THR A 4 26.65 3.62 -4.71
CA THR A 4 26.59 3.43 -3.26
C THR A 4 25.56 4.34 -2.57
N ASP A 5 25.33 5.56 -3.07
CA ASP A 5 24.44 6.53 -2.40
C ASP A 5 22.95 6.22 -2.56
N ALA A 6 22.52 5.67 -3.70
CA ALA A 6 21.11 5.34 -3.94
C ALA A 6 20.61 4.20 -3.03
N ASN A 7 21.48 3.23 -2.71
CA ASN A 7 21.14 2.15 -1.78
C ASN A 7 21.06 2.65 -0.33
N LEU A 8 21.98 3.53 0.10
CA LEU A 8 21.98 4.09 1.45
C LEU A 8 20.77 5.00 1.74
N MET A 9 20.21 5.65 0.72
CA MET A 9 18.99 6.45 0.85
C MET A 9 17.74 5.57 0.97
N LYS A 10 17.72 4.41 0.30
CA LYS A 10 16.61 3.45 0.38
C LYS A 10 16.49 2.84 1.79
N ASP A 11 17.62 2.60 2.46
CA ASP A 11 17.66 2.11 3.85
C ASP A 11 17.19 3.13 4.90
N ARG A 12 17.16 4.44 4.58
CA ARG A 12 16.70 5.49 5.50
C ARG A 12 15.22 5.84 5.33
N ALA A 13 14.61 5.47 4.20
CA ALA A 13 13.22 5.77 3.95
C ALA A 13 12.33 4.71 4.60
N LYS A 14 11.54 5.13 5.60
CA LYS A 14 10.61 4.24 6.30
C LYS A 14 9.57 3.69 5.33
N SER A 15 9.29 2.40 5.43
CA SER A 15 8.25 1.76 4.62
C SER A 15 6.85 2.23 5.03
N LEU A 16 5.87 2.06 4.14
CA LEU A 16 4.46 2.37 4.45
C LEU A 16 4.00 1.68 5.73
N ARG A 17 4.41 0.42 5.94
CA ARG A 17 4.11 -0.35 7.15
C ARG A 17 4.66 0.35 8.39
N GLN A 18 5.93 0.72 8.36
CA GLN A 18 6.60 1.39 9.48
C GLN A 18 5.94 2.73 9.79
N LEU A 19 5.71 3.56 8.77
CA LEU A 19 5.05 4.86 8.92
C LEU A 19 3.64 4.73 9.50
N TYR A 20 2.87 3.72 9.09
CA TYR A 20 1.54 3.48 9.63
C TYR A 20 1.58 3.04 11.09
N CYS A 21 2.45 2.08 11.43
CA CYS A 21 2.58 1.56 12.79
C CYS A 21 3.05 2.66 13.75
N GLU A 22 4.01 3.49 13.34
CA GLU A 22 4.44 4.65 14.14
C GLU A 22 3.33 5.67 14.36
N LYS A 23 2.53 5.94 13.32
CA LYS A 23 1.44 6.92 13.40
C LYS A 23 0.26 6.44 14.25
N THR A 24 0.00 5.13 14.28
CA THR A 24 -1.20 4.56 14.91
C THR A 24 -0.92 3.76 16.18
N GLY A 25 0.35 3.45 16.47
CA GLY A 25 0.75 2.58 17.56
C GLY A 25 0.37 1.10 17.37
N CYS A 26 -0.03 0.69 16.16
CA CYS A 26 -0.42 -0.68 15.89
C CYS A 26 0.80 -1.59 15.71
N GLN A 27 0.60 -2.89 15.93
CA GLN A 27 1.62 -3.89 15.64
C GLN A 27 1.71 -4.18 14.11
N PRO A 28 2.90 -4.52 13.58
CA PRO A 28 3.09 -4.80 12.15
C PRO A 28 2.16 -5.90 11.59
N GLU A 29 1.76 -6.87 12.41
CA GLU A 29 0.86 -7.96 12.03
C GLU A 29 -0.59 -7.49 11.86
N GLN A 30 -0.94 -6.35 12.46
CA GLN A 30 -2.27 -5.75 12.36
C GLN A 30 -2.42 -4.84 11.13
N PHE A 31 -1.31 -4.47 10.51
CA PHE A 31 -1.27 -3.58 9.35
C PHE A 31 -2.16 -4.11 8.22
N GLU A 32 -1.95 -5.36 7.79
CA GLU A 32 -2.63 -5.95 6.64
C GLU A 32 -4.15 -5.96 6.84
N ALA A 33 -4.61 -6.44 8.01
CA ALA A 33 -6.03 -6.47 8.34
C ALA A 33 -6.66 -5.07 8.40
N SER A 34 -5.92 -4.10 8.93
CA SER A 34 -6.39 -2.71 9.06
C SER A 34 -6.51 -2.03 7.68
N VAL A 35 -5.51 -2.21 6.82
CA VAL A 35 -5.47 -1.66 5.46
C VAL A 35 -6.58 -2.28 4.61
N VAL A 36 -6.70 -3.60 4.62
CA VAL A 36 -7.76 -4.31 3.88
C VAL A 36 -9.12 -3.82 4.35
N GLY A 37 -9.40 -3.87 5.66
CA GLY A 37 -10.68 -3.46 6.24
C GLY A 37 -11.07 -2.00 5.91
N ALA A 38 -10.12 -1.08 5.96
CA ALA A 38 -10.34 0.33 5.60
C ALA A 38 -10.56 0.53 4.09
N CYS A 39 -9.90 -0.28 3.27
CA CYS A 39 -9.87 -0.10 1.83
C CYS A 39 -10.83 -1.00 1.05
N LEU A 40 -11.65 -1.84 1.70
CA LEU A 40 -12.68 -2.64 1.03
C LEU A 40 -13.59 -1.80 0.12
N TYR A 41 -13.90 -2.31 -1.07
CA TYR A 41 -14.66 -1.58 -2.09
C TYR A 41 -16.08 -1.20 -1.64
N SER A 42 -16.76 -2.05 -0.88
CA SER A 42 -18.07 -1.75 -0.28
C SER A 42 -18.13 -2.10 1.21
N THR A 43 -19.07 -1.50 1.92
CA THR A 43 -19.27 -1.65 3.38
C THR A 43 -20.17 -2.84 3.77
N GLY A 44 -20.72 -3.57 2.80
CA GLY A 44 -21.67 -4.68 3.02
C GLY A 44 -20.99 -6.05 2.98
N LEU A 45 -21.46 -6.93 2.08
CA LEU A 45 -21.01 -8.32 1.93
C LEU A 45 -19.49 -8.54 2.04
N PRO A 46 -18.60 -7.73 1.44
CA PRO A 46 -17.16 -7.94 1.55
C PRO A 46 -16.60 -7.84 2.98
N LYS A 47 -17.19 -7.02 3.86
CA LYS A 47 -16.79 -7.00 5.29
C LYS A 47 -17.22 -8.28 6.00
N LEU A 48 -18.37 -8.82 5.64
CA LEU A 48 -18.87 -10.08 6.17
C LEU A 48 -17.97 -11.23 5.69
N VAL A 49 -17.70 -11.30 4.39
CA VAL A 49 -16.78 -12.32 3.83
C VAL A 49 -15.39 -12.18 4.45
N TRP A 50 -14.86 -10.98 4.65
CA TRP A 50 -13.58 -10.79 5.36
C TRP A 50 -13.59 -11.37 6.79
N ALA A 51 -14.73 -11.34 7.48
CA ALA A 51 -14.88 -11.90 8.81
C ALA A 51 -15.02 -13.43 8.80
N PHE A 52 -15.59 -14.03 7.74
CA PHE A 52 -15.88 -15.47 7.66
C PHE A 52 -14.85 -16.28 6.86
N ASP A 53 -14.28 -15.70 5.80
CA ASP A 53 -13.33 -16.36 4.91
C ASP A 53 -12.33 -15.35 4.32
N ARG A 54 -11.14 -15.30 4.92
CA ARG A 54 -10.05 -14.42 4.49
C ARG A 54 -9.39 -14.90 3.19
N SER A 55 -9.53 -16.17 2.81
CA SER A 55 -8.88 -16.73 1.62
C SER A 55 -9.35 -16.09 0.32
N VAL A 56 -10.61 -15.61 0.30
CA VAL A 56 -11.18 -14.84 -0.81
C VAL A 56 -10.35 -13.58 -1.12
N PHE A 57 -9.64 -13.06 -0.13
CA PHE A 57 -8.82 -11.85 -0.20
C PHE A 57 -7.32 -12.12 -0.31
N ASP A 58 -6.86 -13.36 -0.51
CA ASP A 58 -5.42 -13.69 -0.54
C ASP A 58 -4.64 -12.85 -1.56
N ALA A 59 -5.16 -12.67 -2.77
CA ALA A 59 -4.52 -11.82 -3.78
C ALA A 59 -4.53 -10.32 -3.38
N ASP A 60 -5.53 -9.87 -2.62
CA ASP A 60 -5.55 -8.49 -2.10
C ASP A 60 -4.58 -8.33 -0.93
N LEU A 61 -4.41 -9.37 -0.09
CA LEU A 61 -3.44 -9.40 1.00
C LEU A 61 -2.01 -9.42 0.46
N GLU A 62 -1.75 -10.22 -0.57
CA GLU A 62 -0.47 -10.24 -1.27
C GLU A 62 -0.14 -8.87 -1.87
N MET A 63 -1.11 -8.23 -2.53
CA MET A 63 -0.94 -6.85 -3.02
C MET A 63 -0.61 -5.89 -1.88
N VAL A 64 -1.34 -5.95 -0.75
CA VAL A 64 -1.08 -5.09 0.41
C VAL A 64 0.31 -5.35 1.00
N ARG A 65 0.77 -6.60 1.05
CA ARG A 65 2.12 -6.96 1.50
C ARG A 65 3.20 -6.37 0.61
N CYS A 66 3.07 -6.50 -0.72
CA CYS A 66 4.01 -5.89 -1.66
C CYS A 66 4.05 -4.36 -1.48
N LEU A 67 2.88 -3.74 -1.35
CA LEU A 67 2.77 -2.29 -1.17
C LEU A 67 3.25 -1.80 0.21
N ALA A 68 3.24 -2.66 1.23
CA ALA A 68 3.67 -2.35 2.58
C ALA A 68 5.15 -1.96 2.66
N GLU A 69 5.96 -2.51 1.76
CA GLU A 69 7.41 -2.30 1.71
C GLU A 69 7.81 -1.07 0.88
N THR A 70 6.84 -0.38 0.28
CA THR A 70 7.12 0.84 -0.49
C THR A 70 7.48 2.01 0.43
N SER A 71 8.43 2.82 -0.02
CA SER A 71 9.02 3.92 0.74
C SER A 71 8.49 5.30 0.35
N SER A 72 7.74 5.37 -0.76
CA SER A 72 7.17 6.62 -1.25
C SER A 72 5.82 6.40 -1.95
N LEU A 73 5.02 7.48 -2.05
CA LEU A 73 3.76 7.44 -2.79
C LEU A 73 3.97 7.20 -4.30
N ALA A 74 5.12 7.60 -4.85
CA ALA A 74 5.46 7.37 -6.25
C ALA A 74 5.73 5.87 -6.50
N GLU A 75 6.56 5.25 -5.67
CA GLU A 75 6.85 3.80 -5.70
C GLU A 75 5.55 3.00 -5.47
N PHE A 76 4.74 3.40 -4.50
CA PHE A 76 3.42 2.79 -4.25
C PHE A 76 2.52 2.79 -5.50
N ARG A 77 2.48 3.90 -6.25
CA ARG A 77 1.68 3.99 -7.49
C ARG A 77 2.20 3.06 -8.57
N GLN A 78 3.53 2.97 -8.72
CA GLN A 78 4.17 2.11 -9.71
C GLN A 78 3.91 0.63 -9.39
N GLU A 79 4.17 0.21 -8.16
CA GLU A 79 3.95 -1.16 -7.70
C GLU A 79 2.47 -1.57 -7.82
N MET A 80 1.55 -0.68 -7.45
CA MET A 80 0.12 -0.95 -7.60
C MET A 80 -0.30 -1.10 -9.08
N ALA A 81 0.30 -0.31 -9.98
CA ALA A 81 0.02 -0.44 -11.41
C ALA A 81 0.60 -1.75 -11.98
N ALA A 82 1.83 -2.10 -11.59
CA ALA A 82 2.49 -3.35 -11.98
C ALA A 82 1.71 -4.58 -11.49
N PHE A 83 1.30 -4.60 -10.22
CA PHE A 83 0.52 -5.68 -9.64
C PHE A 83 -0.80 -5.90 -10.39
N ARG A 84 -1.52 -4.81 -10.75
CA ARG A 84 -2.77 -4.91 -11.51
C ARG A 84 -2.58 -5.46 -12.92
N HIS A 85 -1.43 -5.16 -13.53
CA HIS A 85 -1.10 -5.68 -14.84
C HIS A 85 -0.78 -7.19 -14.77
N ALA A 86 -0.01 -7.60 -13.75
CA ALA A 86 0.35 -8.99 -13.52
C ALA A 86 -0.82 -9.85 -13.03
N ASN A 87 -1.74 -9.28 -12.25
CA ASN A 87 -2.86 -9.97 -11.61
C ASN A 87 -4.22 -9.42 -12.07
N PRO A 88 -4.64 -9.69 -13.32
CA PRO A 88 -5.96 -9.31 -13.79
C PRO A 88 -7.04 -10.03 -12.95
N PRO A 89 -8.21 -9.40 -12.70
CA PRO A 89 -9.24 -10.00 -11.87
C PRO A 89 -9.84 -11.26 -12.51
N THR A 90 -9.43 -12.42 -12.00
CA THR A 90 -9.94 -13.74 -12.38
C THR A 90 -11.02 -14.22 -11.38
N GLY A 91 -11.96 -15.05 -11.87
CA GLY A 91 -13.02 -15.66 -11.05
C GLY A 91 -14.37 -14.91 -11.02
N PHE A 92 -15.45 -15.69 -11.11
CA PHE A 92 -16.84 -15.20 -11.10
C PHE A 92 -17.22 -14.59 -9.74
N LEU A 93 -16.73 -15.17 -8.64
CA LEU A 93 -17.06 -14.74 -7.27
C LEU A 93 -16.51 -13.34 -6.95
N ARG A 94 -15.25 -13.04 -7.32
CA ARG A 94 -14.63 -11.71 -7.18
C ARG A 94 -15.36 -10.64 -8.01
N ARG A 95 -15.77 -10.98 -9.23
CA ARG A 95 -16.54 -10.07 -10.11
C ARG A 95 -17.95 -9.82 -9.58
N ARG A 96 -18.64 -10.85 -9.07
CA ARG A 96 -20.03 -10.77 -8.62
C ARG A 96 -20.18 -10.16 -7.23
N LEU A 97 -19.29 -10.47 -6.29
CA LEU A 97 -19.36 -9.97 -4.90
C LEU A 97 -18.70 -8.61 -4.70
N LYS A 98 -17.92 -8.11 -5.68
CA LYS A 98 -17.08 -6.91 -5.53
C LYS A 98 -16.21 -6.96 -4.27
N ALA A 99 -15.88 -8.18 -3.81
CA ALA A 99 -15.03 -8.46 -2.66
C ALA A 99 -13.57 -8.24 -3.06
N ARG A 100 -13.18 -6.97 -3.14
CA ARG A 100 -11.84 -6.52 -3.51
C ARG A 100 -11.48 -5.27 -2.73
N VAL A 101 -10.19 -5.03 -2.60
CA VAL A 101 -9.69 -3.75 -2.10
C VAL A 101 -9.83 -2.69 -3.20
N SER A 102 -10.31 -1.51 -2.82
CA SER A 102 -10.39 -0.36 -3.72
C SER A 102 -9.02 0.29 -3.83
N THR A 103 -8.45 0.25 -5.03
CA THR A 103 -7.20 0.95 -5.37
C THR A 103 -7.28 2.44 -5.09
N ARG A 104 -8.44 3.07 -5.30
CA ARG A 104 -8.66 4.49 -4.95
C ARG A 104 -8.59 4.73 -3.44
N LYS A 105 -9.15 3.82 -2.63
CA LYS A 105 -9.05 3.91 -1.16
C LYS A 105 -7.63 3.64 -0.69
N LEU A 106 -6.94 2.66 -1.26
CA LEU A 106 -5.53 2.38 -0.99
C LEU A 106 -4.63 3.58 -1.30
N LEU A 107 -4.81 4.22 -2.46
CA LEU A 107 -4.07 5.43 -2.81
C LEU A 107 -4.32 6.57 -1.81
N ARG A 108 -5.58 6.76 -1.41
CA ARG A 108 -5.94 7.78 -0.41
C ARG A 108 -5.35 7.45 0.95
N PHE A 109 -5.36 6.18 1.33
CA PHE A 109 -4.75 5.68 2.56
C PHE A 109 -3.24 5.97 2.54
N ALA A 110 -2.52 5.53 1.52
CA ALA A 110 -1.08 5.74 1.39
C ALA A 110 -0.71 7.23 1.36
N ALA A 111 -1.47 8.06 0.64
CA ALA A 111 -1.25 9.51 0.60
C ALA A 111 -1.45 10.20 1.96
N GLY A 112 -2.24 9.62 2.87
CA GLY A 112 -2.41 10.12 4.23
C GLY A 112 -1.34 9.63 5.23
N ILE A 113 -0.48 8.70 4.81
CA ILE A 113 0.59 8.12 5.64
C ILE A 113 1.96 8.61 5.19
N PHE A 114 2.24 8.58 3.89
CA PHE A 114 3.50 9.11 3.38
C PHE A 114 3.59 10.61 3.68
N PRO A 115 4.74 11.09 4.18
CA PRO A 115 4.95 12.52 4.26
C PRO A 115 4.79 13.11 2.86
N ALA A 116 4.14 14.28 2.77
CA ALA A 116 4.27 15.10 1.58
C ALA A 116 5.77 15.26 1.36
N GLN A 117 6.28 14.75 0.23
CA GLN A 117 7.69 14.82 -0.08
C GLN A 117 8.08 16.29 0.07
N ALA A 118 8.78 16.63 1.16
CA ALA A 118 9.52 17.86 1.22
C ALA A 118 10.59 17.64 0.15
N GLU A 119 10.34 18.11 -1.06
CA GLU A 119 11.42 18.33 -2.00
C GLU A 119 12.52 19.05 -1.19
N PRO A 120 13.75 18.51 -1.13
CA PRO A 120 14.83 19.29 -0.57
C PRO A 120 14.81 20.64 -1.31
N PRO A 121 14.79 21.78 -0.59
CA PRO A 121 14.74 23.08 -1.24
C PRO A 121 15.82 23.10 -2.30
N PRO A 122 15.54 23.59 -3.53
CA PRO A 122 16.55 23.65 -4.57
C PRO A 122 17.77 24.32 -3.97
N ASP A 123 18.86 23.56 -3.93
CA ASP A 123 20.15 24.02 -3.47
C ASP A 123 20.45 25.28 -4.28
N LYS A 124 20.29 26.44 -3.63
CA LYS A 124 20.78 27.70 -4.16
C LYS A 124 22.29 27.62 -4.01
N SER A 125 22.94 26.91 -4.93
CA SER A 125 24.38 27.03 -5.14
C SER A 125 24.68 28.53 -5.33
N PRO A 126 25.52 29.12 -4.46
CA PRO A 126 25.83 30.54 -4.54
C PRO A 126 26.82 30.79 -5.70
N ASN A 127 26.49 31.84 -6.47
CA ASN A 127 27.29 32.63 -7.43
C ASN A 127 28.29 31.91 -8.35
#